data_AF-A0A974S7K6-F1
#
_entry.id   AF-A0A974S7K6-F1
#
_cell.length_a   1.000
_cell.length_b   1.000
_cell.length_c   1.000
_cell.angle_alpha   90.00
_cell.angle_beta   90.00
_cell.angle_gamma   90.00
#
_symmetry.space_group_name_H-M   'P 1'
#
loop_
_entity.id
_entity.type
_entity.pdbx_description
1 polymer ?
#
loop_
_entity_poly.entity_id
_entity_poly.type
_entity_poly.pdbx_seq_one_letter_code
_entity_poly.pdbx_strand_id
1 'polypeptide(L)'
;MVTARRVEENLQSTPVAISAFSAETLQRQGATAITDLQGAVPNLNLVQGRASSNSTNIYIRGIGQPDALQTFDPAVGVYVDDVYYSRIRGTQFDLLDLARVEVLRGPQGTLYGKNTIGGALKLVSRQPDQTVRSQSSVSVGNYDLFEAKLALSGPVSDTLALGFAAMGSARGGYVTDPVNGQEYNDKHTFASRVALAWTPNDRFRVNASADYTKDKSGLTVGQAQNSLTSAFGPVLYPVPLAIPEYNFRTTTTPGLPNETRFEHWAPPSRSATTSPTACR
;
A
#
# COMPACT_ATOMS: atom_id res chain seq x y z
N MET A 1 -13.11 15.07 14.10
CA MET A 1 -13.69 15.34 12.76
C MET A 1 -13.20 14.29 11.78
N VAL A 2 -14.02 13.97 10.78
CA VAL A 2 -13.70 13.04 9.68
C VAL A 2 -14.04 13.69 8.34
N THR A 3 -13.39 13.29 7.25
CA THR A 3 -13.69 13.78 5.89
C THR A 3 -14.32 12.69 5.01
N ALA A 4 -15.08 11.80 5.62
CA ALA A 4 -15.66 10.62 4.97
C ALA A 4 -16.56 10.98 3.76
N ARG A 5 -17.22 12.13 3.77
CA ARG A 5 -18.06 12.62 2.65
C ARG A 5 -17.40 13.72 1.80
N ARG A 6 -16.06 13.84 1.86
CA ARG A 6 -15.30 14.98 1.30
C ARG A 6 -15.61 16.34 1.94
N VAL A 7 -16.36 16.33 3.04
CA VAL A 7 -16.64 17.47 3.90
C VAL A 7 -16.27 17.10 5.32
N GLU A 8 -15.83 18.08 6.09
CA GLU A 8 -15.39 17.86 7.46
C GLU A 8 -16.59 17.77 8.41
N GLU A 9 -16.78 16.61 9.04
CA GLU A 9 -17.98 16.31 9.83
C GLU A 9 -17.66 15.62 11.15
N ASN A 10 -18.61 15.69 12.09
CA ASN A 10 -18.54 14.90 13.31
C ASN A 10 -18.96 13.45 13.03
N LEU A 11 -18.13 12.49 13.46
CA LEU A 11 -18.34 11.06 13.31
C LEU A 11 -19.71 10.60 13.85
N GLN A 12 -20.22 11.22 14.92
CA GLN A 12 -21.52 10.87 15.52
C GLN A 12 -22.71 11.30 14.67
N SER A 13 -22.54 12.30 13.80
CA SER A 13 -23.61 12.85 12.94
C SER A 13 -23.57 12.30 11.51
N THR A 14 -22.51 11.58 11.12
CA THR A 14 -22.38 11.06 9.76
C THR A 14 -23.22 9.79 9.60
N PRO A 15 -24.17 9.72 8.65
CA PRO A 15 -25.07 8.58 8.46
C PRO A 15 -24.39 7.44 7.67
N VAL A 16 -23.11 7.17 7.96
CA VAL A 16 -22.29 6.14 7.30
C VAL A 16 -21.51 5.38 8.36
N ALA A 17 -21.38 4.06 8.18
CA ALA A 17 -20.61 3.21 9.07
C ALA A 17 -19.10 3.49 8.92
N ILE A 18 -18.58 4.41 9.74
CA ILE A 18 -17.18 4.86 9.70
C ILE A 18 -16.46 4.46 10.99
N SER A 19 -15.20 4.04 10.85
CA SER A 19 -14.25 3.90 11.95
C SER A 19 -13.07 4.83 11.67
N ALA A 20 -12.73 5.72 12.60
CA ALA A 20 -11.63 6.65 12.43
C ALA A 20 -10.66 6.59 13.62
N PHE A 21 -9.36 6.57 13.33
CA PHE A 21 -8.30 6.48 14.32
C PHE A 21 -7.34 7.64 14.14
N SER A 22 -7.13 8.44 15.19
CA SER A 22 -6.11 9.48 15.19
C SER A 22 -4.72 8.87 15.35
N ALA A 23 -3.69 9.61 14.93
CA ALA A 23 -2.29 9.21 15.12
C ALA A 23 -1.96 8.82 16.58
N GLU A 24 -2.44 9.59 17.55
CA GLU A 24 -2.20 9.35 18.97
C GLU A 24 -2.92 8.08 19.46
N THR A 25 -4.04 7.73 18.84
CA THR A 25 -4.76 6.50 19.14
C THR A 25 -4.00 5.29 18.56
N LEU A 26 -3.52 5.40 17.32
CA LEU A 26 -2.68 4.37 16.69
C LEU A 26 -1.40 4.13 17.50
N GLN A 27 -0.72 5.22 17.91
CA GLN A 27 0.49 5.14 18.71
C GLN A 27 0.24 4.49 20.08
N ARG A 28 -0.85 4.84 20.78
CA ARG A 28 -1.20 4.22 22.07
C ARG A 28 -1.57 2.74 21.96
N GLN A 29 -2.11 2.32 20.81
CA GLN A 29 -2.41 0.91 20.54
C GLN A 29 -1.16 0.12 20.12
N GLY A 30 0.00 0.78 19.96
CA GLY A 30 1.19 0.15 19.40
C GLY A 30 1.00 -0.26 17.94
N ALA A 31 0.02 0.33 17.24
CA ALA A 31 -0.22 0.10 15.83
C ALA A 31 0.91 0.77 15.04
N THR A 32 1.84 -0.05 14.56
CA THR A 32 3.02 0.37 13.79
C THR A 32 2.80 0.21 12.29
N ALA A 33 1.83 -0.62 11.91
CA ALA A 33 1.39 -0.88 10.55
C ALA A 33 -0.14 -0.85 10.45
N ILE A 34 -0.67 -0.63 9.25
CA ILE A 34 -2.13 -0.63 9.06
C ILE A 34 -2.77 -2.00 9.33
N THR A 35 -1.99 -3.08 9.17
CA THR A 35 -2.40 -4.43 9.54
C THR A 35 -2.81 -4.52 11.00
N ASP A 36 -2.29 -3.64 11.86
CA ASP A 36 -2.61 -3.58 13.28
C ASP A 36 -3.99 -2.95 13.53
N LEU A 37 -4.62 -2.33 12.52
CA LEU A 37 -6.04 -1.96 12.58
C LEU A 37 -6.97 -3.18 12.53
N GLN A 38 -6.44 -4.34 12.14
CA GLN A 38 -7.20 -5.58 12.16
C GLN A 38 -7.59 -5.90 13.61
N GLY A 39 -8.90 -6.02 13.86
CA GLY A 39 -9.47 -6.21 15.20
C GLY A 39 -10.00 -4.92 15.83
N ALA A 40 -9.47 -3.75 15.48
CA ALA A 40 -10.04 -2.46 15.90
C ALA A 40 -11.23 -2.02 15.05
N VAL A 41 -11.30 -2.48 13.79
CA VAL A 41 -12.40 -2.20 12.87
C VAL A 41 -13.27 -3.45 12.66
N PRO A 42 -14.58 -3.41 12.96
CA PRO A 42 -15.44 -4.57 12.76
C PRO A 42 -15.59 -4.93 11.28
N ASN A 43 -15.39 -6.21 10.98
CA ASN A 43 -15.45 -6.79 9.64
C ASN A 43 -14.38 -6.27 8.66
N LEU A 44 -13.27 -5.72 9.17
CA LEU A 44 -12.06 -5.46 8.40
C LEU A 44 -11.11 -6.65 8.52
N ASN A 45 -10.58 -7.12 7.40
CA ASN A 45 -9.57 -8.16 7.36
C ASN A 45 -8.47 -7.73 6.39
N LEU A 46 -7.23 -7.72 6.88
CA LEU A 46 -6.04 -7.29 6.15
C LEU A 46 -5.11 -8.50 6.04
N VAL A 47 -4.89 -8.97 4.81
CA VAL A 47 -4.07 -10.16 4.57
C VAL A 47 -2.86 -9.75 3.77
N GLN A 48 -1.70 -10.28 4.15
CA GLN A 48 -0.49 -10.12 3.34
C GLN A 48 -0.74 -10.69 1.93
N GLY A 49 -0.44 -9.91 0.90
CA GLY A 49 -0.66 -10.32 -0.49
C GLY A 49 0.33 -11.41 -0.90
N ARG A 50 -0.09 -12.29 -1.82
CA ARG A 50 0.67 -13.50 -2.21
C ARG A 50 1.89 -13.21 -3.09
N ALA A 51 1.96 -12.03 -3.70
CA ALA A 51 3.02 -11.67 -4.64
C ALA A 51 4.21 -10.94 -4.00
N SER A 52 4.07 -10.38 -2.80
CA SER A 52 5.17 -9.70 -2.12
C SER A 52 4.88 -9.60 -0.65
N SER A 53 5.93 -9.76 0.16
CA SER A 53 5.85 -9.59 1.61
C SER A 53 5.40 -8.20 2.06
N ASN A 54 5.53 -7.23 1.17
CA ASN A 54 5.15 -5.84 1.35
C ASN A 54 3.88 -5.49 0.53
N SER A 55 2.97 -6.44 0.28
CA SER A 55 1.66 -6.19 -0.32
C SER A 55 0.54 -6.49 0.67
N THR A 56 -0.57 -5.77 0.62
CA THR A 56 -1.71 -5.98 1.53
C THR A 56 -3.03 -6.04 0.76
N ASN A 57 -3.73 -7.16 0.91
CA ASN A 57 -5.10 -7.36 0.44
C ASN A 57 -6.08 -6.92 1.51
N ILE A 58 -7.06 -6.11 1.13
CA ILE A 58 -8.03 -5.50 2.05
C ILE A 58 -9.40 -6.08 1.78
N TYR A 59 -10.05 -6.55 2.84
CA TYR A 59 -11.42 -7.04 2.83
C TYR A 59 -12.26 -6.27 3.84
N ILE A 60 -13.44 -5.82 3.41
CA ILE A 60 -14.44 -5.22 4.28
C ILE A 60 -15.74 -5.99 4.08
N ARG A 61 -16.31 -6.53 5.16
CA ARG A 61 -17.52 -7.39 5.14
C ARG A 61 -17.39 -8.60 4.19
N GLY A 62 -16.18 -9.17 4.12
CA GLY A 62 -15.87 -10.32 3.24
C GLY A 62 -15.69 -9.96 1.76
N ILE A 63 -15.86 -8.69 1.38
CA ILE A 63 -15.65 -8.19 0.02
C ILE A 63 -14.25 -7.60 -0.08
N GLY A 64 -13.42 -8.14 -0.98
CA GLY A 64 -12.04 -7.72 -1.19
C GLY A 64 -11.41 -8.40 -2.40
N GLN A 65 -10.11 -8.22 -2.58
CA GLN A 65 -9.34 -8.78 -3.69
C GLN A 65 -8.37 -9.85 -3.17
N PRO A 66 -8.53 -11.13 -3.56
CA PRO A 66 -7.64 -12.20 -3.11
C PRO A 66 -6.32 -12.30 -3.86
N ASP A 67 -6.26 -11.77 -5.08
CA ASP A 67 -5.09 -11.91 -5.93
C ASP A 67 -4.35 -10.59 -6.08
N ALA A 68 -3.02 -10.60 -6.01
CA ALA A 68 -2.18 -9.43 -6.23
C ALA A 68 -1.88 -9.18 -7.72
N LEU A 69 -2.49 -9.96 -8.63
CA LEU A 69 -2.35 -9.77 -10.07
C LEU A 69 -2.68 -8.33 -10.49
N GLN A 70 -1.80 -7.82 -11.35
CA GLN A 70 -1.89 -6.47 -11.89
C GLN A 70 -3.15 -6.26 -12.75
N THR A 71 -3.79 -7.32 -13.24
CA THR A 71 -5.01 -7.26 -14.05
C THR A 71 -6.30 -7.22 -13.23
N PHE A 72 -6.23 -7.30 -11.89
CA PHE A 72 -7.40 -7.36 -11.02
C PHE A 72 -7.63 -6.03 -10.30
N ASP A 73 -8.88 -5.55 -10.32
CA ASP A 73 -9.30 -4.30 -9.69
C ASP A 73 -9.79 -4.55 -8.25
N PRO A 74 -9.37 -3.77 -7.24
CA PRO A 74 -9.75 -4.01 -5.85
C PRO A 74 -11.21 -3.70 -5.57
N ALA A 75 -11.82 -4.47 -4.67
CA ALA A 75 -13.20 -4.23 -4.25
C ALA A 75 -13.32 -3.20 -3.11
N VAL A 76 -12.19 -2.85 -2.47
CA VAL A 76 -12.06 -1.81 -1.44
C VAL A 76 -11.05 -0.77 -1.94
N GLY A 77 -11.48 0.48 -2.05
CA GLY A 77 -10.64 1.54 -2.58
C GLY A 77 -9.77 2.15 -1.50
N VAL A 78 -8.49 2.37 -1.77
CA VAL A 78 -7.60 3.06 -0.84
C VAL A 78 -7.26 4.45 -1.36
N TYR A 79 -7.33 5.42 -0.46
CA TYR A 79 -7.11 6.82 -0.77
C TYR A 79 -6.03 7.36 0.16
N VAL A 80 -5.05 8.06 -0.40
CA VAL A 80 -4.08 8.87 0.37
C VAL A 80 -4.35 10.31 0.01
N ASP A 81 -4.77 11.11 0.99
CA ASP A 81 -5.18 12.52 0.79
C ASP A 81 -6.16 12.69 -0.37
N ASP A 82 -7.20 11.83 -0.39
CA ASP A 82 -8.26 11.79 -1.41
C ASP A 82 -7.81 11.37 -2.83
N VAL A 83 -6.54 11.00 -3.03
CA VAL A 83 -6.03 10.41 -4.27
C VAL A 83 -6.15 8.89 -4.21
N TYR A 84 -6.77 8.30 -5.23
CA TYR A 84 -6.96 6.85 -5.32
C TYR A 84 -5.62 6.12 -5.60
N TYR A 85 -5.34 5.10 -4.79
CA TYR A 85 -4.24 4.17 -4.97
C TYR A 85 -4.79 2.82 -5.44
N SER A 86 -4.47 2.45 -6.67
CA SER A 86 -4.96 1.21 -7.28
C SER A 86 -4.40 -0.06 -6.65
N ARG A 87 -3.19 0.02 -6.09
CA ARG A 87 -2.49 -1.08 -5.43
C ARG A 87 -1.68 -0.49 -4.30
N ILE A 88 -1.76 -1.10 -3.12
CA ILE A 88 -1.03 -0.61 -1.96
C ILE A 88 0.05 -1.60 -1.58
N ARG A 89 1.24 -1.03 -1.38
CA ARG A 89 2.37 -1.72 -0.76
C ARG A 89 2.36 -1.39 0.73
N GLY A 90 2.62 -2.37 1.59
CA GLY A 90 2.68 -2.30 3.05
C GLY A 90 3.42 -1.07 3.56
N THR A 91 4.51 -0.70 2.90
CA THR A 91 5.26 0.50 3.25
C THR A 91 4.52 1.79 3.00
N GLN A 92 3.68 1.90 1.97
CA GLN A 92 2.82 3.08 1.76
C GLN A 92 1.89 3.34 2.96
N PHE A 93 1.65 2.32 3.79
CA PHE A 93 0.89 2.42 5.03
C PHE A 93 1.76 2.64 6.28
N ASP A 94 2.99 2.12 6.31
CA ASP A 94 3.99 2.40 7.35
C ASP A 94 4.59 3.81 7.24
N LEU A 95 4.31 4.49 6.13
CA LEU A 95 4.96 5.72 5.74
C LEU A 95 4.13 6.96 6.05
N LEU A 96 4.79 7.81 6.85
CA LEU A 96 4.76 9.27 6.80
C LEU A 96 3.59 9.90 7.54
N ASP A 97 3.86 10.22 8.82
CA ASP A 97 3.24 11.36 9.49
C ASP A 97 1.72 11.42 9.30
N LEU A 98 1.02 10.31 9.55
CA LEU A 98 -0.44 10.28 9.37
C LEU A 98 -1.10 11.12 10.45
N ALA A 99 -2.09 11.92 10.07
CA ALA A 99 -2.97 12.59 11.02
C ALA A 99 -4.03 11.60 11.53
N ARG A 100 -4.59 10.80 10.62
CA ARG A 100 -5.62 9.81 10.93
C ARG A 100 -5.82 8.79 9.81
N VAL A 101 -6.45 7.67 10.16
CA VAL A 101 -6.99 6.68 9.23
C VAL A 101 -8.50 6.64 9.36
N GLU A 102 -9.22 6.61 8.24
CA GLU A 102 -10.67 6.48 8.19
C GLU A 102 -11.05 5.24 7.37
N VAL A 103 -11.90 4.38 7.93
CA VAL A 103 -12.44 3.18 7.27
C VAL A 103 -13.93 3.35 7.07
N LEU A 104 -14.34 3.42 5.81
CA LEU A 104 -15.73 3.48 5.39
C LEU A 104 -16.18 2.07 5.01
N ARG A 105 -17.23 1.57 5.69
CA ARG A 105 -17.70 0.20 5.49
C ARG A 105 -18.99 0.17 4.67
N GLY A 106 -19.00 -0.67 3.63
CA GLY A 106 -20.10 -0.80 2.68
C GLY A 106 -19.93 0.08 1.44
N PRO A 107 -20.77 -0.08 0.41
CA PRO A 107 -20.56 0.54 -0.90
C PRO A 107 -20.38 2.06 -0.86
N GLN A 108 -19.34 2.58 -1.51
CA GLN A 108 -19.03 4.02 -1.56
C GLN A 108 -18.93 4.59 -2.99
N GLY A 109 -19.57 3.93 -3.96
CA GLY A 109 -19.43 4.24 -5.39
C GLY A 109 -19.78 5.67 -5.78
N THR A 110 -20.73 6.31 -5.09
CA THR A 110 -21.19 7.68 -5.41
C THR A 110 -20.14 8.75 -5.11
N LEU A 111 -19.35 8.59 -4.04
CA LEU A 111 -18.38 9.59 -3.58
C LEU A 111 -16.93 9.25 -3.98
N TYR A 112 -16.64 7.97 -4.16
CA TYR A 112 -15.28 7.47 -4.35
C TYR A 112 -15.08 6.77 -5.69
N GLY A 113 -16.16 6.52 -6.44
CA GLY A 113 -16.10 5.96 -7.80
C GLY A 113 -15.91 4.45 -7.81
N LYS A 114 -15.29 3.95 -8.88
CA LYS A 114 -15.03 2.51 -9.07
C LYS A 114 -14.26 1.91 -7.88
N ASN A 115 -14.30 0.59 -7.74
CA ASN A 115 -13.45 -0.16 -6.80
C ASN A 115 -13.76 0.08 -5.31
N THR A 116 -15.01 0.44 -4.96
CA THR A 116 -15.44 0.72 -3.57
C THR A 116 -16.70 -0.04 -3.16
N ILE A 117 -16.87 -1.27 -3.66
CA ILE A 117 -18.04 -2.12 -3.38
C ILE A 117 -18.04 -2.57 -1.90
N GLY A 118 -16.89 -2.98 -1.38
CA GLY A 118 -16.72 -3.31 0.04
C GLY A 118 -16.61 -2.08 0.94
N GLY A 119 -16.14 -0.96 0.37
CA GLY A 119 -15.99 0.33 1.03
C GLY A 119 -14.71 1.05 0.61
N ALA A 120 -14.21 1.90 1.50
CA ALA A 120 -13.01 2.69 1.26
C ALA A 120 -12.15 2.82 2.52
N LEU A 121 -10.84 2.88 2.33
CA LEU A 121 -9.84 3.14 3.36
C LEU A 121 -9.12 4.43 3.03
N LYS A 122 -9.14 5.41 3.92
CA LYS A 122 -8.50 6.70 3.73
C LYS A 122 -7.35 6.86 4.70
N LEU A 123 -6.19 7.20 4.16
CA LEU A 123 -5.03 7.63 4.89
C LEU A 123 -4.94 9.14 4.71
N VAL A 124 -5.01 9.88 5.81
CA VAL A 124 -4.89 11.33 5.78
C VAL A 124 -3.54 11.69 6.36
N SER A 125 -2.65 12.22 5.51
CA SER A 125 -1.36 12.71 5.95
C SER A 125 -1.52 13.99 6.76
N ARG A 126 -0.61 14.19 7.71
CA ARG A 126 -0.53 15.42 8.49
C ARG A 126 0.10 16.48 7.59
N GLN A 127 -0.66 17.55 7.35
CA GLN A 127 -0.16 18.67 6.55
C GLN A 127 0.85 19.49 7.38
N PRO A 128 1.90 20.03 6.75
CA PRO A 128 2.77 20.99 7.41
C PRO A 128 1.98 22.28 7.72
N ASP A 129 2.32 22.91 8.82
CA ASP A 129 1.75 24.19 9.25
C ASP A 129 2.82 25.03 9.94
N GLN A 130 2.40 26.12 10.56
CA GLN A 130 3.27 27.08 11.24
C GLN A 130 3.83 26.54 12.57
N THR A 131 3.53 25.29 12.95
CA THR A 131 4.07 24.62 14.14
C THR A 131 5.24 23.74 13.76
N VAL A 132 6.37 23.93 14.43
CA VAL A 132 7.51 23.00 14.32
C VAL A 132 7.15 21.67 14.98
N ARG A 133 7.26 20.58 14.22
CA ARG A 133 7.03 19.22 14.71
C ARG A 133 8.16 18.31 14.24
N SER A 134 8.51 17.36 15.09
CA SER A 134 9.50 16.33 14.79
C SER A 134 9.08 15.03 15.45
N GLN A 135 9.22 13.94 14.72
CA GLN A 135 9.02 12.60 15.21
C GLN A 135 10.11 11.70 14.60
N SER A 136 10.68 10.83 15.41
CA SER A 136 11.55 9.78 14.92
C SER A 136 11.31 8.50 15.71
N SER A 137 11.57 7.36 15.07
CA SER A 137 11.55 6.07 15.73
C SER A 137 12.61 5.17 15.13
N VAL A 138 13.23 4.35 15.97
CA VAL A 138 14.12 3.28 15.56
C VAL A 138 13.62 2.00 16.20
N SER A 139 13.48 0.96 15.40
CA SER A 139 13.01 -0.35 15.81
C SER A 139 14.03 -1.40 15.41
N VAL A 140 14.35 -2.29 16.35
CA VAL A 140 15.14 -3.50 16.12
C VAL A 140 14.33 -4.71 16.55
N GLY A 141 14.50 -5.85 15.88
CA GLY A 141 13.71 -7.04 16.18
C GLY A 141 14.25 -8.32 15.54
N ASN A 142 13.41 -9.35 15.56
CA ASN A 142 13.76 -10.68 15.04
C ASN A 142 14.06 -10.66 13.53
N TYR A 143 14.83 -11.65 13.08
CA TYR A 143 15.28 -11.79 11.69
C TYR A 143 16.05 -10.55 11.22
N ASP A 144 16.95 -10.05 12.08
CA ASP A 144 17.77 -8.86 11.81
C ASP A 144 16.96 -7.64 11.38
N LEU A 145 15.74 -7.49 11.93
CA LEU A 145 14.90 -6.32 11.65
C LEU A 145 15.62 -5.07 12.13
N PHE A 146 15.79 -4.12 11.20
CA PHE A 146 16.16 -2.75 11.48
C PHE A 146 15.23 -1.81 10.72
N GLU A 147 14.53 -0.95 11.44
CA GLU A 147 13.67 0.06 10.87
C GLU A 147 13.94 1.43 11.49
N ALA A 148 14.01 2.45 10.66
CA ALA A 148 14.15 3.83 11.07
C ALA A 148 13.10 4.69 10.36
N LYS A 149 12.43 5.56 11.12
CA LYS A 149 11.43 6.52 10.63
C LYS A 149 11.80 7.91 11.13
N LEU A 150 11.61 8.91 10.28
CA LEU A 150 11.80 10.32 10.58
C LEU A 150 10.69 11.13 9.93
N ALA A 151 10.12 12.07 10.67
CA ALA A 151 9.19 13.07 10.18
C ALA A 151 9.52 14.43 10.80
N LEU A 152 9.57 15.46 9.97
CA LEU A 152 9.88 16.84 10.31
C LEU A 152 8.88 17.73 9.59
N SER A 153 8.31 18.71 10.29
CA SER A 153 7.50 19.74 9.65
C SER A 153 7.66 21.06 10.35
N GLY A 154 7.46 22.16 9.61
CA GLY A 154 7.41 23.47 10.24
C GLY A 154 7.41 24.61 9.22
N PRO A 155 7.39 25.85 9.73
CA PRO A 155 7.41 27.04 8.89
C PRO A 155 8.77 27.26 8.25
N VAL A 156 8.74 27.66 6.98
CA VAL A 156 9.86 28.24 6.24
C VAL A 156 9.71 29.76 6.14
N SER A 157 8.46 30.24 6.12
CA SER A 157 8.09 31.65 6.24
C SER A 157 6.69 31.76 6.86
N ASP A 158 6.24 32.99 7.13
CA ASP A 158 4.91 33.28 7.69
C ASP A 158 3.75 32.71 6.85
N THR A 159 3.98 32.43 5.56
CA THR A 159 2.97 31.90 4.64
C THR A 159 3.30 30.52 4.10
N LEU A 160 4.50 30.00 4.31
CA LEU A 160 4.98 28.74 3.74
C LEU A 160 5.44 27.78 4.84
N ALA A 161 4.91 26.57 4.84
CA ALA A 161 5.36 25.48 5.68
C ALA A 161 5.79 24.28 4.82
N LEU A 162 6.85 23.59 5.25
CA LEU A 162 7.35 22.38 4.62
C LEU A 162 7.28 21.20 5.59
N GLY A 163 7.07 20.03 5.01
CA GLY A 163 7.13 18.75 5.68
C GLY A 163 8.06 17.80 4.93
N PHE A 164 8.85 17.05 5.67
CA PHE A 164 9.67 15.97 5.14
C PHE A 164 9.49 14.76 6.05
N ALA A 165 9.25 13.60 5.46
CA ALA A 165 9.32 12.37 6.21
C ALA A 165 9.97 11.27 5.35
N ALA A 166 10.62 10.32 6.02
CA ALA A 166 11.31 9.21 5.39
C ALA A 166 11.32 7.98 6.29
N MET A 167 11.38 6.80 5.68
CA MET A 167 11.64 5.56 6.37
C MET A 167 12.55 4.63 5.59
N GLY A 168 13.32 3.84 6.33
CA GLY A 168 14.02 2.66 5.83
C GLY A 168 13.69 1.46 6.70
N SER A 169 13.40 0.32 6.09
CA SER A 169 13.10 -0.93 6.79
C SER A 169 13.83 -2.08 6.09
N ALA A 170 14.59 -2.83 6.87
CA ALA A 170 15.35 -4.01 6.45
C ALA A 170 15.04 -5.17 7.41
N ARG A 171 14.74 -6.36 6.88
CA ARG A 171 14.54 -7.58 7.67
C ARG A 171 14.90 -8.79 6.80
N GLY A 172 15.66 -9.73 7.37
CA GLY A 172 15.93 -11.01 6.76
C GLY A 172 14.65 -11.82 6.48
N GLY A 173 14.76 -12.78 5.56
CA GLY A 173 13.68 -13.70 5.28
C GLY A 173 13.54 -14.73 6.41
N TYR A 174 12.32 -15.20 6.63
CA TYR A 174 12.05 -16.25 7.63
C TYR A 174 11.54 -17.55 7.00
N VAL A 175 11.49 -17.61 5.67
CA VAL A 175 11.16 -18.82 4.91
C VAL A 175 12.36 -19.18 4.07
N THR A 176 12.95 -20.35 4.29
CA THR A 176 14.09 -20.83 3.52
C THR A 176 13.65 -21.94 2.56
N ASP A 177 14.01 -21.82 1.29
CA ASP A 177 13.84 -22.88 0.31
C ASP A 177 14.84 -24.02 0.57
N PRO A 178 14.38 -25.25 0.88
CA PRO A 178 15.28 -26.37 1.13
C PRO A 178 16.06 -26.82 -0.11
N VAL A 179 15.65 -26.44 -1.32
CA VAL A 179 16.27 -26.88 -2.58
C VAL A 179 17.49 -26.04 -2.94
N ASN A 180 17.39 -24.71 -2.79
CA ASN A 180 18.45 -23.77 -3.22
C ASN A 180 18.99 -22.89 -2.09
N GLY A 181 18.42 -22.99 -0.87
CA GLY A 181 18.83 -22.20 0.29
C GLY A 181 18.42 -20.73 0.25
N GLN A 182 17.59 -20.30 -0.72
CA GLN A 182 17.14 -18.91 -0.80
C GLN A 182 16.15 -18.58 0.32
N GLU A 183 16.29 -17.38 0.88
CA GLU A 183 15.33 -16.83 1.84
C GLU A 183 14.23 -16.03 1.13
N TYR A 184 13.00 -16.21 1.61
CA TYR A 184 11.78 -15.55 1.19
C TYR A 184 11.16 -14.80 2.38
N ASN A 185 10.21 -13.91 2.09
CA ASN A 185 9.58 -13.02 3.09
C ASN A 185 10.52 -12.02 3.80
N ASP A 186 11.63 -11.67 3.17
CA ASP A 186 12.44 -10.52 3.57
C ASP A 186 11.67 -9.20 3.39
N LYS A 187 12.15 -8.13 4.03
CA LYS A 187 11.63 -6.76 3.88
C LYS A 187 12.81 -5.87 3.54
N HIS A 188 12.78 -5.20 2.39
CA HIS A 188 13.77 -4.19 2.02
C HIS A 188 13.09 -3.04 1.33
N THR A 189 12.76 -2.02 2.11
CA THR A 189 12.01 -0.88 1.59
C THR A 189 12.55 0.43 2.10
N PHE A 190 12.62 1.39 1.19
CA PHE A 190 12.87 2.78 1.47
C PHE A 190 11.73 3.61 0.90
N ALA A 191 11.36 4.67 1.61
CA ALA A 191 10.56 5.70 1.00
C ALA A 191 10.68 7.04 1.71
N SER A 192 10.21 8.06 1.01
CA SER A 192 10.25 9.44 1.45
C SER A 192 9.10 10.23 0.87
N ARG A 193 8.69 11.28 1.57
CA ARG A 193 7.75 12.27 1.09
C ARG A 193 8.17 13.66 1.48
N VAL A 194 7.92 14.58 0.56
CA VAL A 194 7.99 16.02 0.78
C VAL A 194 6.58 16.56 0.65
N ALA A 195 6.20 17.44 1.57
CA ALA A 195 4.94 18.15 1.55
C ALA A 195 5.18 19.66 1.69
N LEU A 196 4.33 20.44 1.05
CA LEU A 196 4.34 21.89 1.07
C LEU A 196 2.92 22.37 1.35
N ALA A 197 2.80 23.34 2.25
CA ALA A 197 1.57 24.09 2.47
C ALA A 197 1.89 25.58 2.33
N TRP A 198 1.27 26.23 1.35
CA TRP A 198 1.41 27.65 1.11
C TRP A 198 0.07 28.36 1.27
N THR A 199 0.02 29.30 2.21
CA THR A 199 -1.18 30.06 2.57
C THR A 199 -0.84 31.55 2.49
N PRO A 200 -0.81 32.16 1.30
CA PRO A 200 -0.46 33.57 1.14
C PRO A 200 -1.49 34.52 1.76
N ASN A 201 -2.73 34.07 1.98
CA ASN A 201 -3.79 34.79 2.70
C ASN A 201 -4.88 33.81 3.17
N ASP A 202 -5.83 34.29 3.98
CA ASP A 202 -6.88 33.46 4.60
C ASP A 202 -7.87 32.81 3.62
N ARG A 203 -7.88 33.23 2.35
CA ARG A 203 -8.83 32.73 1.34
C ARG A 203 -8.20 31.76 0.35
N PHE A 204 -6.88 31.59 0.38
CA PHE A 204 -6.17 30.79 -0.59
C PHE A 204 -5.11 29.93 0.07
N ARG A 205 -5.21 28.62 -0.14
CA ARG A 205 -4.25 27.63 0.33
C ARG A 205 -3.91 26.66 -0.79
N VAL A 206 -2.61 26.41 -0.96
CA VAL A 206 -2.08 25.39 -1.87
C VAL A 206 -1.36 24.34 -1.04
N ASN A 207 -1.75 23.08 -1.21
CA ASN A 207 -1.01 21.95 -0.68
C ASN A 207 -0.41 21.17 -1.87
N ALA A 208 0.85 20.81 -1.77
CA ALA A 208 1.53 19.96 -2.75
C ALA A 208 2.33 18.88 -2.04
N SER A 209 2.36 17.67 -2.60
CA SER A 209 3.16 16.57 -2.05
C SER A 209 3.77 15.74 -3.16
N ALA A 210 4.92 15.15 -2.85
CA ALA A 210 5.62 14.21 -3.70
C ALA A 210 6.13 13.05 -2.86
N ASP A 211 5.85 11.82 -3.31
CA ASP A 211 6.19 10.58 -2.64
C ASP A 211 7.12 9.73 -3.53
N TYR A 212 8.14 9.13 -2.93
CA TYR A 212 9.03 8.18 -3.59
C TYR A 212 9.15 6.93 -2.74
N THR A 213 8.88 5.76 -3.33
CA THR A 213 8.99 4.46 -2.68
C THR A 213 9.82 3.52 -3.55
N LYS A 214 10.79 2.85 -2.93
CA LYS A 214 11.59 1.80 -3.54
C LYS A 214 11.54 0.56 -2.67
N ASP A 215 11.00 -0.51 -3.23
CA ASP A 215 10.79 -1.77 -2.54
C ASP A 215 11.47 -2.91 -3.31
N LYS A 216 12.33 -3.65 -2.62
CA LYS A 216 13.08 -4.81 -3.14
C LYS A 216 12.75 -6.09 -2.37
N SER A 217 11.66 -6.10 -1.62
CA SER A 217 11.27 -7.25 -0.80
C SER A 217 10.93 -8.46 -1.68
N GLY A 218 11.39 -9.64 -1.27
CA GLY A 218 11.16 -10.89 -1.95
C GLY A 218 9.72 -11.37 -1.92
N LEU A 219 9.48 -12.45 -2.67
CA LEU A 219 8.18 -13.09 -2.77
C LEU A 219 7.77 -13.69 -1.41
N THR A 220 6.46 -13.73 -1.18
CA THR A 220 5.84 -14.29 0.03
C THR A 220 5.77 -15.81 0.05
N VAL A 221 5.82 -16.43 -1.14
CA VAL A 221 5.70 -17.87 -1.29
C VAL A 221 6.88 -18.41 -2.10
N GLY A 222 7.42 -19.53 -1.64
CA GLY A 222 8.31 -20.37 -2.44
C GLY A 222 7.56 -21.03 -3.60
N GLN A 223 8.31 -21.73 -4.46
CA GLN A 223 7.77 -22.40 -5.64
C GLN A 223 6.81 -23.54 -5.26
N ALA A 224 5.83 -23.83 -6.11
CA ALA A 224 4.95 -24.98 -5.93
C ALA A 224 5.78 -26.28 -6.03
N GLN A 225 5.97 -26.98 -4.90
CA GLN A 225 6.77 -28.20 -4.83
C GLN A 225 5.98 -29.50 -5.07
N ASN A 226 4.69 -29.41 -5.42
CA ASN A 226 3.89 -30.62 -5.62
C ASN A 226 4.48 -31.43 -6.78
N SER A 227 5.10 -32.55 -6.42
CA SER A 227 5.58 -33.54 -7.37
C SER A 227 4.34 -34.17 -7.99
N LEU A 228 4.17 -34.02 -9.31
CA LEU A 228 3.13 -34.78 -10.00
C LEU A 228 3.62 -36.23 -10.10
N THR A 229 3.16 -37.08 -9.19
CA THR A 229 3.29 -38.53 -9.32
C THR A 229 2.21 -39.04 -10.26
N SER A 230 2.63 -39.50 -11.44
CA SER A 230 1.79 -40.39 -12.26
C SER A 230 1.71 -41.76 -11.57
N ALA A 231 0.53 -42.38 -11.55
CA ALA A 231 0.32 -43.71 -10.96
C ALA A 231 1.26 -44.81 -11.52
N PHE A 232 1.87 -44.58 -12.70
CA PHE A 232 2.79 -45.50 -13.36
C PHE A 232 3.98 -44.79 -14.06
N GLY A 233 4.30 -43.54 -13.70
CA GLY A 233 5.30 -42.73 -14.41
C GLY A 233 6.37 -42.09 -13.51
N PRO A 234 7.44 -41.51 -14.09
CA PRO A 234 8.49 -40.85 -13.32
C PRO A 234 7.94 -39.67 -12.51
N VAL A 235 8.52 -39.43 -11.33
CA VAL A 235 8.22 -38.25 -10.52
C VAL A 235 8.59 -37.01 -11.32
N LEU A 236 7.59 -36.20 -11.69
CA LEU A 236 7.83 -34.93 -12.34
C LEU A 236 8.15 -33.90 -11.25
N TYR A 237 9.41 -33.47 -11.22
CA TYR A 237 9.82 -32.31 -10.46
C TYR A 237 9.46 -31.05 -11.24
N PRO A 238 8.61 -30.15 -10.71
CA PRO A 238 8.46 -28.84 -11.29
C PRO A 238 9.82 -28.12 -11.18
N VAL A 239 10.54 -28.00 -12.30
CA VAL A 239 11.69 -27.09 -12.37
C VAL A 239 11.09 -25.68 -12.33
N PRO A 240 11.50 -24.83 -11.38
CA PRO A 240 10.99 -23.47 -11.30
C PRO A 240 11.27 -22.77 -12.64
N LEU A 241 10.20 -22.40 -13.35
CA LEU A 241 10.34 -21.51 -14.50
C LEU A 241 10.95 -20.22 -13.96
N ALA A 242 12.07 -19.79 -14.54
CA ALA A 242 12.59 -18.45 -14.30
C ALA A 242 11.45 -17.48 -14.67
N ILE A 243 10.84 -16.85 -13.67
CA ILE A 243 9.78 -15.88 -13.93
C ILE A 243 10.44 -14.76 -14.73
N PRO A 244 10.04 -14.53 -15.99
CA PRO A 244 10.66 -13.49 -16.80
C PRO A 244 10.45 -12.14 -16.11
N GLU A 245 11.45 -11.28 -16.18
CA GLU A 245 11.38 -9.93 -15.63
C GLU A 245 10.21 -9.18 -16.29
N TYR A 246 9.17 -8.88 -15.51
CA TYR A 246 7.96 -8.22 -16.01
C TYR A 246 7.97 -6.77 -15.56
N ASN A 247 8.24 -5.87 -16.51
CA ASN A 247 8.33 -4.45 -16.24
C ASN A 247 7.04 -3.73 -16.63
N PHE A 248 6.54 -2.92 -15.70
CA PHE A 248 5.36 -2.11 -15.94
C PHE A 248 5.49 -0.71 -15.34
N ARG A 249 4.82 0.26 -15.97
CA ARG A 249 4.65 1.62 -15.49
C ARG A 249 3.17 1.90 -15.33
N THR A 250 2.78 2.36 -14.14
CA THR A 250 1.44 2.89 -13.88
C THR A 250 1.52 4.40 -13.74
N THR A 251 0.66 5.12 -14.45
CA THR A 251 0.48 6.57 -14.27
C THR A 251 -0.96 6.81 -13.84
N THR A 252 -1.16 7.51 -12.72
CA THR A 252 -2.46 8.05 -12.34
C THR A 252 -2.56 9.45 -12.91
N THR A 253 -3.39 9.63 -13.93
CA THR A 253 -3.58 10.95 -14.56
C THR A 253 -4.78 11.64 -13.89
N PRO A 254 -4.68 12.93 -13.53
CA PRO A 254 -5.87 13.69 -13.15
C PRO A 254 -6.72 13.93 -14.41
N GLY A 255 -7.70 13.06 -14.62
CA GLY A 255 -8.70 13.15 -15.70
C GLY A 255 -9.95 12.38 -15.30
N LEU A 256 -11.13 12.81 -15.76
CA LEU A 256 -12.38 12.07 -15.56
C LEU A 256 -12.61 11.10 -16.73
N PRO A 257 -12.96 9.83 -16.48
CA PRO A 257 -12.96 9.17 -15.17
C PRO A 257 -11.52 8.96 -14.67
N ASN A 258 -11.29 9.03 -13.34
CA ASN A 258 -9.97 8.79 -12.74
C ASN A 258 -9.41 7.45 -13.26
N GLU A 259 -8.51 7.51 -14.23
CA GLU A 259 -7.93 6.34 -14.88
C GLU A 259 -6.49 6.13 -14.43
N THR A 260 -6.18 4.90 -14.04
CA THR A 260 -4.80 4.44 -13.89
C THR A 260 -4.42 3.82 -15.23
N ARG A 261 -3.58 4.50 -16.01
CA ARG A 261 -3.06 3.92 -17.25
C ARG A 261 -1.95 2.94 -16.92
N PHE A 262 -2.09 1.72 -17.42
CA PHE A 262 -1.13 0.64 -17.25
C PHE A 262 -0.38 0.42 -18.57
N GLU A 263 0.92 0.68 -18.58
CA GLU A 263 1.80 0.35 -19.70
C GLU A 263 2.75 -0.76 -19.26
N HIS A 264 2.76 -1.87 -19.98
CA HIS A 264 3.65 -3.00 -19.70
C HIS A 264 4.54 -3.29 -20.90
N TRP A 265 5.73 -3.80 -20.64
CA TRP A 265 6.64 -4.30 -21.67
C TRP A 265 7.31 -5.56 -21.15
N ALA A 266 7.32 -6.60 -21.98
CA ALA A 266 8.08 -7.81 -21.75
C ALA A 266 9.23 -7.84 -22.77
N PRO A 267 10.49 -8.10 -22.37
CA PRO A 267 11.51 -8.45 -23.35
C PRO A 267 11.10 -9.76 -24.05
N PRO A 268 11.37 -9.92 -25.36
CA PRO A 268 11.11 -11.18 -26.03
C PRO A 268 11.96 -12.28 -25.36
N SER A 269 11.28 -13.26 -24.78
CA SER A 269 11.93 -14.43 -24.19
C SER A 269 12.76 -15.14 -25.26
N ARG A 270 14.10 -15.14 -25.11
CA ARG A 270 14.99 -16.02 -25.89
C ARG A 270 14.84 -17.46 -25.40
N SER A 271 13.76 -18.13 -25.77
CA SER A 271 13.70 -19.59 -25.94
C SER A 271 12.25 -20.03 -26.15
N ALA A 272 11.94 -20.42 -27.38
CA ALA A 272 11.02 -21.48 -27.79
C ALA A 272 10.36 -21.10 -29.11
N THR A 273 10.95 -21.62 -30.18
CA THR A 273 10.38 -21.66 -31.52
C THR A 273 9.12 -22.51 -31.50
N THR A 274 7.92 -21.91 -31.52
CA THR A 274 6.71 -22.58 -32.00
C THR A 274 5.72 -21.58 -32.61
N SER A 275 5.31 -21.92 -33.83
CA SER A 275 4.42 -21.23 -34.79
C SER A 275 3.20 -20.50 -34.21
N PRO A 276 2.80 -19.33 -34.77
CA PRO A 276 1.57 -18.66 -34.40
C PRO A 276 0.38 -19.32 -35.14
N THR A 277 -0.55 -19.89 -34.38
CA THR A 277 -1.91 -20.14 -34.91
C THR A 277 -2.84 -19.11 -34.28
N ALA A 278 -3.45 -18.32 -35.15
CA ALA A 278 -4.35 -17.22 -34.82
C ALA A 278 -5.65 -17.70 -34.15
N CYS A 279 -6.16 -16.90 -33.22
CA CYS A 279 -7.58 -16.89 -32.88
C CYS A 279 -8.15 -15.50 -33.20
N ARG A 280 -9.18 -15.51 -34.05
CA ARG A 280 -10.16 -14.44 -34.24
C ARG A 280 -11.02 -14.27 -32.99
#